data_AF-A0AAW6Y388-F1
#
_entry.id   AF-A0AAW6Y388-F1
#
_cell.length_a   1.000
_cell.length_b   1.000
_cell.length_c   1.000
_cell.angle_alpha   90.00
_cell.angle_beta   90.00
_cell.angle_gamma   90.00
#
_symmetry.space_group_name_H-M   'P 1'
#
loop_
_entity.id
_entity.type
_entity.pdbx_description
1 polymer ?
#
loop_
_entity_poly.entity_id
_entity_poly.type
_entity_poly.pdbx_seq_one_letter_code
_entity_poly.pdbx_strand_id
1 'polypeptide(L)'
;QNYQGADLQIGVEITLEDAAKGIKKRINIPTYEECDVCHGSGVKPGTSASTCSTCHGSGTVHVRQAIFQMQQTCPTCHGTGKEIKDPCVK
;
A
#
# COMPACT_ATOMS: atom_id res chain seq x y z
N GLN A 1 -13.40 -0.62 -0.52
CA GLN A 1 -13.05 -1.92 -1.13
C GLN A 1 -12.01 -2.56 -0.25
N ASN A 2 -12.27 -3.76 0.27
CA ASN A 2 -11.29 -4.53 1.04
C ASN A 2 -10.44 -5.30 0.03
N TYR A 3 -9.26 -4.77 -0.29
CA TYR A 3 -8.31 -5.46 -1.17
C TYR A 3 -7.53 -6.44 -0.30
N GLN A 4 -7.78 -7.73 -0.48
CA GLN A 4 -7.00 -8.76 0.19
C GLN A 4 -5.56 -8.73 -0.34
N GLY A 5 -4.59 -8.85 0.57
CA GLY A 5 -3.19 -8.97 0.21
C GLY A 5 -2.91 -10.25 -0.58
N ALA A 6 -1.76 -10.31 -1.25
CA ALA A 6 -1.33 -11.51 -1.94
C ALA A 6 -0.91 -12.61 -0.95
N ASP A 7 -1.19 -13.87 -1.31
CA ASP A 7 -0.72 -15.03 -0.55
C ASP A 7 0.79 -15.21 -0.66
N LEU A 8 1.43 -15.68 0.42
CA LEU A 8 2.86 -15.99 0.47
C LEU A 8 3.08 -17.49 0.70
N GLN A 9 3.81 -18.13 -0.21
CA GLN A 9 4.20 -19.54 -0.11
C GLN A 9 5.72 -19.68 0.05
N ILE A 10 6.15 -20.47 1.03
CA ILE A 10 7.57 -20.75 1.31
C ILE A 10 7.77 -22.26 1.41
N GLY A 11 8.75 -22.79 0.68
CA GLY A 11 9.20 -24.17 0.80
C GLY A 11 10.17 -24.33 1.98
N VAL A 12 9.93 -25.32 2.83
CA VAL A 12 10.83 -25.67 3.93
C VAL A 12 11.38 -27.07 3.68
N GLU A 13 12.67 -27.17 3.37
CA GLU A 13 13.34 -28.45 3.21
C GLU A 13 13.70 -29.04 4.58
N ILE A 14 13.43 -30.33 4.77
CA ILE A 14 13.80 -31.11 5.95
C ILE A 14 14.41 -32.44 5.52
N THR A 15 15.31 -32.98 6.34
CA THR A 15 15.85 -34.33 6.14
C THR A 15 14.86 -35.38 6.67
N LEU A 16 15.05 -36.65 6.29
CA LEU A 16 14.20 -37.76 6.77
C LEU A 16 14.36 -37.95 8.28
N GLU A 17 15.56 -37.77 8.80
CA GLU A 17 15.90 -37.87 10.21
C GLU A 17 15.26 -36.76 11.03
N ASP A 18 15.23 -35.53 10.49
CA ASP A 18 14.52 -34.40 11.09
C ASP A 18 13.01 -34.65 11.17
N ALA A 19 12.44 -35.30 10.14
CA ALA A 19 11.03 -35.70 10.13
C ALA A 19 10.73 -36.78 11.19
N ALA A 20 11.63 -37.75 11.37
CA ALA A 20 11.47 -38.84 12.33
C ALA A 20 11.63 -38.39 13.80
N LYS A 21 12.54 -37.45 14.07
CA LYS A 21 12.84 -36.96 15.44
C LYS A 21 12.07 -35.70 15.81
N GLY A 22 11.53 -35.00 14.83
CA GLY A 22 10.94 -33.67 14.99
C GLY A 22 12.03 -32.59 15.07
N ILE A 23 11.84 -31.49 14.33
CA ILE A 23 12.73 -30.33 14.31
C ILE A 23 11.95 -29.04 14.55
N LYS A 24 12.58 -28.06 15.19
CA LYS A 24 12.09 -26.67 15.27
C LYS A 24 12.97 -25.78 14.38
N LYS A 25 12.42 -25.27 13.28
CA LYS A 25 13.09 -24.27 12.42
C LYS A 25 12.45 -22.90 12.63
N ARG A 26 13.28 -21.85 12.70
CA ARG A 26 12.80 -20.46 12.66
C ARG A 26 12.75 -20.02 11.20
N ILE A 27 11.61 -19.47 10.79
CA ILE A 27 11.40 -18.91 9.45
C ILE A 27 11.18 -17.41 9.63
N ASN A 28 11.97 -16.60 8.94
CA ASN A 28 11.76 -15.15 8.93
C ASN A 28 10.92 -14.78 7.71
N ILE A 29 9.75 -14.19 7.96
CA ILE A 29 8.80 -13.82 6.91
C ILE A 29 8.74 -12.29 6.86
N PRO A 30 9.23 -11.64 5.79
CA PRO A 30 9.02 -10.21 5.62
C PRO A 30 7.56 -9.97 5.25
N THR A 31 6.83 -9.29 6.14
CA THR A 31 5.43 -8.90 5.93
C THR A 31 5.29 -7.39 5.92
N TYR A 32 4.34 -6.88 5.15
CA TYR A 32 3.89 -5.51 5.31
C TYR A 32 3.07 -5.40 6.59
N GLU A 33 3.39 -4.43 7.44
CA GLU A 33 2.60 -4.08 8.60
C GLU A 33 2.05 -2.67 8.48
N GLU A 34 0.99 -2.38 9.22
CA GLU A 34 0.52 -1.01 9.33
C GLU A 34 1.60 -0.16 9.99
N CYS A 35 1.91 0.99 9.39
CA CYS A 35 2.85 1.92 9.98
C CYS A 35 2.33 2.41 11.34
N ASP A 36 3.04 2.10 12.41
CA ASP A 36 2.76 2.52 13.80
C ASP A 36 2.77 4.04 14.00
N VAL A 37 3.50 4.78 13.15
CA VAL A 37 3.62 6.23 13.23
C VAL A 37 2.42 6.92 12.59
N CYS A 38 2.05 6.54 11.37
CA CYS A 38 0.98 7.20 10.63
C CYS A 38 -0.34 6.43 10.60
N HIS A 39 -0.40 5.22 11.15
CA HIS A 39 -1.58 4.34 11.13
C HIS A 39 -2.17 4.17 9.72
N GLY A 40 -1.29 3.92 8.75
CA GLY A 40 -1.66 3.77 7.34
C GLY A 40 -2.10 5.05 6.62
N SER A 41 -2.08 6.21 7.28
CA SER A 41 -2.48 7.48 6.64
C SER A 41 -1.44 8.07 5.69
N GLY A 42 -0.17 7.64 5.80
CA GLY A 42 0.94 8.13 4.99
C GLY A 42 1.38 9.57 5.31
N VAL A 43 0.79 10.22 6.32
CA VAL A 43 1.14 11.58 6.74
C VAL A 43 1.89 11.60 8.06
N LYS A 44 2.66 12.65 8.29
CA LYS A 44 3.35 12.89 9.56
C LYS A 44 2.32 12.99 10.71
N PRO A 45 2.59 12.39 11.89
CA PRO A 45 1.69 12.49 13.04
C PRO A 45 1.40 13.96 13.40
N GLY A 46 0.12 14.28 13.62
CA GLY A 46 -0.33 15.63 13.93
C GLY A 46 -0.53 16.55 12.72
N THR A 47 -0.21 16.09 11.51
CA THR A 47 -0.62 16.75 10.26
C THR A 47 -1.76 15.99 9.61
N SER A 48 -2.54 16.68 8.78
CA SER A 48 -3.66 16.09 8.05
C SER A 48 -3.43 16.16 6.55
N ALA A 49 -3.81 15.10 5.85
CA ALA A 49 -3.83 15.11 4.40
C ALA A 49 -4.94 16.05 3.91
N SER A 50 -4.61 17.01 3.07
CA SER A 50 -5.60 17.90 2.46
C SER A 50 -6.27 17.22 1.27
N THR A 51 -7.55 17.52 1.02
CA THR A 51 -8.22 17.06 -0.20
C THR A 51 -7.46 17.53 -1.42
N CYS A 52 -7.21 16.64 -2.38
CA CYS A 52 -6.49 17.00 -3.60
C CYS A 52 -7.27 18.07 -4.37
N SER A 53 -6.61 19.19 -4.63
CA SER A 53 -7.17 20.36 -5.30
C SER A 53 -7.52 20.09 -6.77
N THR A 54 -6.78 19.18 -7.40
CA THR A 54 -6.90 18.87 -8.84
C THR A 54 -8.07 17.92 -9.14
N CYS A 55 -8.36 16.97 -8.24
CA CYS A 55 -9.43 15.99 -8.43
C CYS A 55 -10.60 16.13 -7.43
N HIS A 56 -10.52 17.09 -6.50
CA HIS A 56 -11.51 17.31 -5.44
C HIS A 56 -11.86 16.03 -4.65
N GLY A 57 -10.88 15.14 -4.45
CA GLY A 57 -11.07 13.89 -3.70
C GLY A 57 -11.50 12.69 -4.52
N SER A 58 -11.75 12.82 -5.83
CA SER A 58 -12.18 11.69 -6.67
C SER A 58 -11.06 10.70 -7.02
N GLY A 59 -9.79 11.13 -6.93
CA GLY A 59 -8.63 10.36 -7.37
C GLY A 59 -8.44 10.32 -8.89
N THR A 60 -9.39 10.84 -9.68
CA THR A 60 -9.35 10.83 -11.15
C THR A 60 -9.67 12.20 -11.74
N VAL A 61 -9.07 12.51 -12.89
CA VAL A 61 -9.28 13.75 -13.63
C VAL A 61 -9.84 13.41 -15.02
N HIS A 62 -10.78 14.23 -15.49
CA HIS A 62 -11.34 14.09 -16.82
C HIS A 62 -10.53 14.96 -17.79
N VAL A 63 -9.80 14.33 -18.70
CA VAL A 63 -9.03 15.02 -19.72
C VAL A 63 -9.83 15.04 -21.02
N ARG A 64 -10.06 16.24 -21.55
CA ARG A 64 -10.67 16.46 -22.87
C ARG A 64 -9.56 16.74 -23.87
N GLN A 65 -9.43 15.87 -24.88
CA GLN A 65 -8.56 16.10 -26.02
C GLN A 65 -9.36 15.98 -27.31
N ALA A 66 -9.57 17.12 -27.97
CA ALA A 66 -10.41 17.24 -29.17
C ALA A 66 -11.80 16.59 -28.94
N ILE A 67 -12.08 15.50 -29.65
CA ILE A 67 -13.34 14.74 -29.57
C ILE A 67 -13.35 13.67 -28.47
N PHE A 68 -12.21 13.40 -27.83
CA PHE A 68 -12.09 12.34 -26.82
C PHE A 68 -12.20 12.91 -25.41
N GLN A 69 -13.05 12.27 -24.61
CA GLN A 69 -13.06 12.41 -23.16
C GLN A 69 -12.52 11.13 -22.55
N MET A 70 -11.47 11.24 -21.76
CA MET A 70 -10.91 10.11 -21.02
C MET A 70 -10.75 10.45 -19.55
N GLN A 71 -10.93 9.46 -18.69
CA GLN A 71 -10.64 9.56 -17.28
C GLN A 71 -9.22 9.05 -17.06
N GLN A 72 -8.38 9.87 -16.44
CA GLN A 72 -7.01 9.52 -16.08
C GLN A 72 -6.86 9.59 -14.57
N THR A 73 -5.95 8.79 -14.02
CA THR A 73 -5.55 8.91 -12.61
C THR A 73 -5.03 10.33 -12.37
N CYS A 74 -5.47 10.95 -11.28
CA CYS A 74 -5.04 12.31 -10.96
C CYS A 74 -3.50 12.34 -10.79
N PRO A 75 -2.76 13.16 -11.56
CA PRO A 75 -1.30 13.19 -11.50
C PRO A 75 -0.78 13.77 -10.18
N THR A 76 -1.58 14.62 -9.53
CA THR A 76 -1.20 15.30 -8.28
C THR A 76 -1.26 14.38 -7.05
N CYS A 77 -2.25 13.48 -7.00
CA CYS A 77 -2.45 12.58 -5.85
C CYS A 77 -2.28 11.09 -6.18
N HIS A 78 -1.93 10.76 -7.43
CA HIS A 78 -1.76 9.39 -7.92
C HIS A 78 -2.93 8.45 -7.59
N GLY A 79 -4.15 8.98 -7.58
CA GLY A 79 -5.36 8.18 -7.30
C GLY A 79 -5.80 8.15 -5.84
N THR A 80 -5.01 8.67 -4.90
CA THR A 80 -5.35 8.66 -3.46
C THR A 80 -6.46 9.65 -3.09
N GLY A 81 -6.73 10.65 -3.95
CA GLY A 81 -7.70 11.73 -3.68
C GLY A 81 -7.22 12.76 -2.64
N LYS A 82 -6.03 12.56 -2.06
CA LYS A 82 -5.47 13.42 -1.01
C LYS A 82 -4.08 13.92 -1.39
N GLU A 83 -3.78 15.15 -1.02
CA GLU A 83 -2.45 15.74 -1.11
C GLU A 83 -1.75 15.61 0.24
N ILE A 84 -0.59 14.95 0.24
CA ILE A 84 0.26 14.76 1.40
C ILE A 84 1.37 15.81 1.35
N LYS A 85 1.29 16.83 2.20
CA LYS A 85 2.32 17.88 2.30
C LYS A 85 3.52 17.41 3.11
N ASP A 86 3.24 16.75 4.22
CA ASP A 86 4.23 16.21 5.15
C ASP A 86 4.14 14.68 5.16
N PRO A 87 4.95 13.97 4.35
CA PRO A 87 4.92 12.52 4.31
C PRO A 87 5.40 11.90 5.63
N CYS A 88 4.92 10.69 5.92
CA CYS A 88 5.47 9.88 6.98
C CYS A 88 6.98 9.62 6.72
N VAL A 89 7.78 9.68 7.79
CA VAL A 89 9.25 9.55 7.72
C VAL A 89 9.75 8.11 7.89
N LYS A 90 8.83 7.17 8.12
CA LYS A 90 9.11 5.77 8.40
C LYS A 90 8.89 4.90 7.18
#